data_AF-A0A1H1GLN9-F1
#
_entry.id   AF-A0A1H1GLN9-F1
#
_cell.length_a   1.000
_cell.length_b   1.000
_cell.length_c   1.000
_cell.angle_alpha   90.00
_cell.angle_beta   90.00
_cell.angle_gamma   90.00
#
_symmetry.space_group_name_H-M   'P 1'
#
loop_
_entity.id
_entity.type
_entity.pdbx_description
1 polymer ?
#
loop_
_entity_poly.entity_id
_entity_poly.type
_entity_poly.pdbx_seq_one_letter_code
_entity_poly.pdbx_strand_id
1 'polypeptide(L)'
;MTDEIARAREEMERAGDEAESNVREPLMSLSEGLMEVVGGDKTQDTRPHDDRLREVEHRLDELEEEAEGSPRERIRRAKALIADYRQDAPTEE
;
A
#
# COMPACT_ATOMS: atom_id res chain seq x y z
N MET A 1 14.82 -4.30 3.69
CA MET A 1 13.49 -3.72 3.93
C MET A 1 12.56 -4.20 2.83
N THR A 2 11.69 -5.18 3.10
CA THR A 2 10.53 -5.54 2.25
C THR A 2 9.38 -6.11 3.09
N ASP A 3 9.54 -6.20 4.41
CA ASP A 3 8.58 -6.81 5.33
C ASP A 3 7.38 -5.89 5.55
N GLU A 4 7.62 -4.58 5.60
CA GLU A 4 6.61 -3.54 5.77
C GLU A 4 5.63 -3.52 4.61
N ILE A 5 6.13 -3.64 3.37
CA ILE A 5 5.28 -3.72 2.17
C ILE A 5 4.56 -5.06 2.08
N ALA A 6 5.20 -6.16 2.46
CA ALA A 6 4.52 -7.46 2.55
C ALA A 6 3.37 -7.42 3.57
N ARG A 7 3.56 -6.76 4.71
CA ARG A 7 2.50 -6.54 5.72
C ARG A 7 1.42 -5.60 5.23
N ALA A 8 1.78 -4.52 4.54
CA ALA A 8 0.81 -3.59 3.98
C ALA A 8 -0.11 -4.32 2.99
N ARG A 9 0.47 -5.19 2.17
CA ARG A 9 -0.25 -6.04 1.24
C ARG A 9 -1.16 -7.03 1.97
N GLU A 10 -0.69 -7.70 3.01
CA GLU A 10 -1.54 -8.61 3.80
C GLU A 10 -2.75 -7.89 4.40
N GLU A 11 -2.54 -6.69 4.97
CA GLU A 11 -3.64 -5.89 5.51
C GLU A 11 -4.60 -5.44 4.41
N MET A 12 -4.10 -5.12 3.22
CA MET A 12 -4.94 -4.85 2.05
C MET A 12 -5.77 -6.07 1.63
N GLU A 13 -5.14 -7.23 1.45
CA GLU A 13 -5.83 -8.46 1.06
C GLU A 13 -6.96 -8.80 2.04
N ARG A 14 -6.69 -8.67 3.35
CA ARG A 14 -7.71 -8.86 4.38
C ARG A 14 -8.80 -7.79 4.36
N ALA A 15 -8.44 -6.53 4.13
CA ALA A 15 -9.42 -5.45 3.99
C ALA A 15 -10.36 -5.72 2.81
N GLY A 16 -9.82 -6.16 1.67
CA GLY A 16 -10.61 -6.50 0.50
C GLY A 16 -11.49 -7.74 0.67
N ASP A 17 -11.08 -8.72 1.49
CA ASP A 17 -11.92 -9.90 1.79
C ASP A 17 -13.15 -9.53 2.64
N GLU A 18 -13.00 -8.54 3.53
CA GLU A 18 -14.06 -8.04 4.42
C GLU A 18 -14.88 -6.88 3.83
N ALA A 19 -14.38 -6.20 2.78
CA ALA A 19 -15.01 -5.02 2.19
C ALA A 19 -16.01 -5.35 1.06
N GLU A 20 -16.88 -4.39 0.78
CA GLU A 20 -17.79 -4.45 -0.37
C GLU A 20 -17.05 -4.34 -1.70
N SER A 21 -17.68 -4.78 -2.80
CA SER A 21 -17.01 -4.88 -4.13
C SER A 21 -16.38 -3.56 -4.59
N ASN A 22 -17.03 -2.43 -4.29
CA ASN A 22 -16.54 -1.09 -4.64
C ASN A 22 -15.21 -0.74 -3.96
N VAL A 23 -14.93 -1.29 -2.77
CA VAL A 23 -13.64 -1.11 -2.08
C VAL A 23 -12.71 -2.27 -2.39
N ARG A 24 -13.21 -3.50 -2.44
CA ARG A 24 -12.42 -4.72 -2.67
C ARG A 24 -11.64 -4.71 -3.97
N GLU A 25 -12.29 -4.40 -5.09
CA GLU A 25 -11.66 -4.43 -6.42
C GLU A 25 -10.47 -3.46 -6.56
N PRO A 26 -10.63 -2.15 -6.26
CA PRO A 26 -9.50 -1.23 -6.32
C PRO A 26 -8.40 -1.58 -5.32
N LEU A 27 -8.76 -2.09 -4.15
CA LEU A 27 -7.82 -2.43 -3.08
C LEU A 27 -6.97 -3.66 -3.44
N MET A 28 -7.56 -4.67 -4.09
CA MET A 28 -6.82 -5.80 -4.67
C MET A 28 -5.86 -5.32 -5.77
N SER A 29 -6.30 -4.42 -6.65
CA SER A 29 -5.46 -3.84 -7.69
C SER A 29 -4.25 -3.07 -7.12
N LEU A 30 -4.45 -2.32 -6.04
CA LEU A 30 -3.37 -1.62 -5.33
C LEU A 30 -2.38 -2.61 -4.71
N SER A 31 -2.86 -3.68 -4.08
CA SER A 31 -2.03 -4.70 -3.45
C SER A 31 -1.11 -5.41 -4.46
N GLU A 32 -1.58 -5.61 -5.69
CA GLU A 32 -0.81 -6.21 -6.79
C GLU A 32 0.24 -5.23 -7.31
N GLY A 33 -0.15 -3.97 -7.54
CA GLY A 33 0.76 -2.92 -7.98
C GLY A 33 1.87 -2.63 -6.97
N LEU A 34 1.59 -2.75 -5.67
CA LEU A 34 2.57 -2.54 -4.61
C LEU A 34 3.70 -3.59 -4.62
N MET A 35 3.38 -4.84 -4.96
CA MET A 35 4.39 -5.90 -5.13
C MET A 35 5.29 -5.63 -6.32
N GLU A 36 4.75 -5.06 -7.41
CA GLU A 36 5.53 -4.74 -8.60
C GLU A 36 6.55 -3.62 -8.32
N VAL A 37 6.16 -2.63 -7.51
CA VAL A 37 7.05 -1.54 -7.05
C VAL A 37 8.23 -2.09 -6.25
N VAL A 38 7.99 -3.00 -5.31
CA VAL A 38 9.08 -3.54 -4.47
C VAL A 38 9.86 -4.67 -5.16
N GLY A 39 9.21 -5.45 -6.01
CA GLY A 39 9.87 -6.49 -6.81
C GLY A 39 10.75 -5.93 -7.93
N GLY A 40 10.52 -4.67 -8.33
CA GLY A 40 11.29 -3.92 -9.31
C GLY A 40 12.66 -3.41 -8.83
N ASP A 41 13.01 -3.62 -7.55
CA ASP A 41 14.24 -3.18 -6.86
C ASP A 41 15.57 -3.62 -7.52
N LYS A 42 15.52 -4.39 -8.61
CA LYS A 42 16.71 -4.71 -9.43
C LYS A 42 17.17 -3.57 -10.35
N THR A 43 16.40 -2.51 -10.53
CA THR A 43 16.79 -1.36 -11.37
C THR A 43 16.97 -0.10 -10.52
N GLN A 44 18.18 0.46 -10.57
CA GLN A 44 18.82 1.46 -9.69
C GLN A 44 18.15 2.86 -9.57
N ASP A 45 16.84 3.01 -9.74
CA ASP A 45 16.16 4.29 -9.63
C ASP A 45 15.23 4.30 -8.41
N THR A 46 15.70 4.87 -7.29
CA THR A 46 14.97 4.99 -6.02
C THR A 46 13.87 6.06 -6.03
N ARG A 47 13.95 7.05 -6.94
CA ARG A 47 12.98 8.15 -7.07
C ARG A 47 11.59 7.78 -7.62
N PRO A 48 11.43 6.93 -8.66
CA PRO A 48 10.10 6.54 -9.15
C PRO A 48 9.27 5.73 -8.14
N HIS A 49 9.90 5.14 -7.11
CA HIS A 49 9.18 4.44 -6.06
C HIS A 49 8.41 5.39 -5.13
N ASP A 50 8.94 6.58 -4.79
CA ASP A 50 8.29 7.51 -3.88
C ASP A 50 6.95 8.02 -4.44
N ASP A 51 6.93 8.41 -5.71
CA ASP A 51 5.75 8.94 -6.40
C ASP A 51 4.65 7.88 -6.51
N ARG A 52 5.05 6.64 -6.81
CA ARG A 52 4.12 5.51 -6.91
C ARG A 52 3.57 5.10 -5.54
N LEU A 53 4.39 5.12 -4.48
CA LEU A 53 3.92 4.87 -3.12
C LEU A 53 2.97 5.97 -2.66
N ARG A 54 3.21 7.24 -3.01
CA ARG A 54 2.26 8.35 -2.76
C ARG A 54 0.94 8.17 -3.48
N GLU A 55 0.97 7.71 -4.73
CA GLU A 55 -0.25 7.39 -5.48
C GLU A 55 -1.06 6.28 -4.79
N VAL A 56 -0.38 5.24 -4.29
CA VAL A 56 -1.02 4.17 -3.51
C VAL A 56 -1.59 4.72 -2.20
N GLU A 57 -0.84 5.53 -1.45
CA GLU A 57 -1.33 6.17 -0.22
C GLU A 57 -2.57 7.02 -0.46
N HIS A 58 -2.59 7.82 -1.53
CA HIS A 58 -3.75 8.65 -1.88
C HIS A 58 -4.98 7.80 -2.18
N ARG A 59 -4.83 6.74 -2.99
CA ARG A 59 -5.96 5.85 -3.29
C ARG A 59 -6.45 5.10 -2.07
N LEU A 60 -5.56 4.69 -1.17
CA LEU A 60 -5.96 4.11 0.10
C LEU A 60 -6.69 5.11 1.01
N ASP A 61 -6.40 6.41 0.92
CA ASP A 61 -7.15 7.45 1.62
C ASP A 61 -8.60 7.51 1.12
N GLU A 62 -8.80 7.54 -0.19
CA GLU A 62 -10.13 7.50 -0.79
C GLU A 62 -10.90 6.24 -0.37
N LEU A 63 -10.25 5.07 -0.41
CA LEU A 63 -10.85 3.80 0.03
C LEU A 63 -11.12 3.75 1.54
N GLU A 64 -10.33 4.43 2.36
CA GLU A 64 -10.57 4.54 3.80
C GLU A 64 -11.86 5.33 4.08
N GLU A 65 -12.14 6.36 3.29
CA GLU A 65 -13.36 7.15 3.42
C GLU A 65 -14.61 6.38 2.98
N GLU A 66 -14.47 5.50 1.98
CA GLU A 66 -15.56 4.64 1.49
C GLU A 66 -15.77 3.39 2.37
N ALA A 67 -14.74 2.93 3.07
CA ALA A 67 -14.80 1.76 3.93
C ALA A 67 -15.33 2.07 5.34
N GLU A 68 -16.02 1.10 5.93
CA GLU A 68 -16.53 1.20 7.30
C GLU A 68 -16.08 -0.01 8.14
N GLY A 69 -15.97 0.17 9.47
CA GLY A 69 -15.64 -0.92 10.40
C GLY A 69 -14.21 -1.49 10.23
N SER A 70 -14.08 -2.82 10.21
CA SER A 70 -12.80 -3.53 10.15
C SER A 70 -11.97 -3.21 8.89
N PRO A 71 -12.55 -3.21 7.66
CA PRO A 71 -11.83 -2.80 6.45
C PRO A 71 -11.14 -1.45 6.56
N ARG A 72 -11.82 -0.45 7.12
CA ARG A 72 -11.27 0.90 7.31
C ARG A 72 -10.02 0.90 8.19
N GLU A 73 -10.08 0.15 9.29
CA GLU A 73 -8.96 0.06 10.23
C GLU A 73 -7.74 -0.64 9.63
N ARG A 74 -7.97 -1.63 8.77
CA ARG A 74 -6.92 -2.31 8.00
C ARG A 74 -6.31 -1.42 6.92
N ILE A 75 -7.12 -0.67 6.19
CA ILE A 75 -6.64 0.31 5.19
C ILE A 75 -5.72 1.34 5.86
N ARG A 76 -6.10 1.85 7.04
CA ARG A 76 -5.23 2.72 7.84
C ARG A 76 -3.89 2.08 8.21
N ARG A 77 -3.89 0.81 8.60
CA ARG A 77 -2.65 0.09 8.92
C ARG A 77 -1.76 -0.08 7.70
N ALA A 78 -2.35 -0.44 6.55
CA ALA A 78 -1.62 -0.56 5.29
C ALA A 78 -0.97 0.77 4.89
N LYS A 79 -1.68 1.91 5.02
CA LYS A 79 -1.12 3.25 4.80
C LYS A 79 0.05 3.55 5.72
N ALA A 80 -0.09 3.27 7.02
CA ALA A 80 0.98 3.51 7.98
C ALA A 80 2.25 2.72 7.65
N LEU A 81 2.10 1.46 7.24
CA LEU A 81 3.21 0.61 6.82
C LEU A 81 3.91 1.10 5.55
N ILE A 82 3.15 1.59 4.56
CA ILE A 82 3.71 2.19 3.34
C ILE A 82 4.46 3.49 3.67
N ALA A 83 3.90 4.33 4.53
CA ALA A 83 4.54 5.56 4.96
C ALA A 83 5.84 5.27 5.71
N ASP A 84 5.84 4.29 6.61
CA ASP A 84 7.01 3.83 7.36
C ASP A 84 8.11 3.32 6.41
N TYR A 85 7.75 2.45 5.46
CA TYR A 85 8.66 1.97 4.42
C TYR A 85 9.28 3.11 3.60
N ARG A 86 8.49 4.12 3.23
CA ARG A 86 9.01 5.30 2.51
C ARG A 86 9.98 6.12 3.37
N GLN A 87 9.73 6.25 4.67
CA GLN A 87 10.60 7.01 5.57
C GLN A 87 11.88 6.24 5.94
N ASP A 88 11.81 4.91 6.02
CA ASP A 88 12.94 4.03 6.33
C ASP A 88 13.76 3.66 5.07
N ALA A 89 13.20 3.84 3.87
CA ALA A 89 13.92 3.68 2.62
C ALA A 89 15.16 4.60 2.64
N PRO A 90 16.38 4.03 2.49
CA PRO A 90 17.60 4.80 2.62
C PRO A 90 17.60 5.91 1.57
N THR A 91 17.51 7.14 2.05
CA THR A 91 17.88 8.31 1.25
C THR A 91 19.39 8.22 1.15
N GLU A 92 19.90 7.57 0.11
CA GLU A 92 21.35 7.56 -0.16
C GLU A 92 21.80 9.02 -0.40
N GLU A 93 22.46 9.61 0.60
CA GLU A 93 23.15 10.91 0.56
C GLU A 93 24.41 10.88 -0.33
#